data_AF-A0A7Z9PYR0-F1
#
_entry.id   AF-A0A7Z9PYR0-F1
#
_cell.length_a   1.000
_cell.length_b   1.000
_cell.length_c   1.000
_cell.angle_alpha   90.00
_cell.angle_beta   90.00
_cell.angle_gamma   90.00
#
_symmetry.space_group_name_H-M   'P 1'
#
loop_
_entity.id
_entity.type
_entity.pdbx_description
1 polymer ?
#
loop_
_entity_poly.entity_id
_entity_poly.type
_entity_poly.pdbx_seq_one_letter_code
_entity_poly.pdbx_strand_id
1 'polypeptide(L)'
;MSYELTEGPAGNTGALTCTAGTVHRELPMYSSAENRWGTHTARCEVPSELMIVDMLFHRELTFAMDPIVELYSDVAGMTSTHVRTKLHLSEQLMDLGVSRTPPPTPQYTRYRAMMEWLMDRMGHKYEDFRAFRIKIAYPAFPTALEIKHPLPSREDD
;
A
#
# COMPACT_ATOMS: atom_id res chain seq x y z
N MET A 1 -39.68 6.09 -3.05
CA MET A 1 -39.74 5.98 -1.58
C MET A 1 -38.30 5.98 -1.11
N SER A 2 -37.84 7.08 -0.50
CA SER A 2 -36.45 7.25 -0.04
C SER A 2 -36.35 6.69 1.37
N TYR A 3 -35.44 5.75 1.61
CA TYR A 3 -35.11 5.28 2.95
C TYR A 3 -33.92 6.11 3.45
N GLU A 4 -34.20 7.11 4.26
CA GLU A 4 -33.17 7.90 4.96
C GLU A 4 -33.00 7.37 6.37
N LEU A 5 -31.74 7.16 6.77
CA LEU A 5 -31.38 6.80 8.14
C LEU A 5 -31.64 7.99 9.05
N THR A 6 -32.38 7.77 10.14
CA THR A 6 -32.62 8.78 11.17
C THR A 6 -31.30 9.20 11.81
N GLU A 7 -31.11 10.50 12.01
CA GLU A 7 -29.91 11.06 12.66
C GLU A 7 -29.72 10.41 14.05
N GLY A 8 -28.53 9.88 14.29
CA GLY A 8 -28.11 9.27 15.54
C GLY A 8 -26.60 9.18 15.58
N PRO A 9 -25.97 8.85 16.72
CA PRO A 9 -24.53 8.62 16.77
C PRO A 9 -24.18 7.57 15.72
N ALA A 10 -23.27 7.88 14.80
CA ALA A 10 -22.65 6.89 13.93
C ALA A 10 -21.81 5.96 14.82
N GLY A 11 -22.45 4.95 15.40
CA GLY A 11 -21.82 3.98 16.27
C GLY A 11 -20.99 2.97 15.47
N ASN A 12 -19.99 2.38 16.11
CA ASN A 12 -19.15 1.30 15.56
C ASN A 12 -19.92 -0.02 15.28
N THR A 13 -21.25 0.00 15.34
CA THR A 13 -22.15 -1.15 15.25
C THR A 13 -22.06 -1.89 13.91
N GLY A 14 -21.53 -1.24 12.87
CA GLY A 14 -21.26 -1.84 11.55
C GLY A 14 -19.77 -1.95 11.20
N ALA A 15 -18.87 -1.70 12.15
CA ALA A 15 -17.44 -1.75 11.87
C ALA A 15 -16.97 -3.20 11.67
N LEU A 16 -16.32 -3.45 10.54
CA LEU A 16 -15.73 -4.74 10.21
C LEU A 16 -14.33 -4.52 9.63
N THR A 17 -13.38 -5.37 10.02
CA THR A 17 -12.05 -5.41 9.41
C THR A 17 -12.05 -6.47 8.31
N CYS A 18 -12.06 -6.04 7.06
CA CYS A 18 -11.85 -6.91 5.91
C CYS A 18 -10.36 -7.04 5.60
N THR A 19 -9.92 -8.23 5.23
CA THR A 19 -8.60 -8.48 4.64
C THR A 19 -8.79 -9.20 3.32
N ALA A 20 -8.33 -8.60 2.23
CA ALA A 20 -8.32 -9.19 0.90
C ALA A 20 -6.87 -9.31 0.42
N GLY A 21 -6.57 -10.33 -0.38
CA GLY A 21 -5.26 -10.54 -0.97
C GLY A 21 -5.38 -10.87 -2.44
N THR A 22 -4.58 -10.21 -3.27
CA THR A 22 -4.46 -10.48 -4.70
C THR A 22 -3.01 -10.84 -5.02
N VAL A 23 -2.81 -11.77 -5.96
CA VAL A 23 -1.48 -12.13 -6.46
C VAL A 23 -1.42 -11.73 -7.92
N HIS A 24 -0.59 -10.76 -8.22
CA HIS A 24 -0.28 -10.34 -9.58
C HIS A 24 1.00 -11.06 -10.02
N ARG A 25 0.95 -11.71 -11.19
CA ARG A 25 2.10 -12.40 -11.80
C ARG A 25 2.40 -11.77 -13.15
N GLU A 26 3.60 -12.01 -13.66
CA GLU A 26 4.01 -11.58 -15.01
C GLU A 26 3.98 -10.05 -15.19
N LEU A 27 4.30 -9.32 -14.12
CA LEU A 27 4.45 -7.87 -14.18
C LEU A 27 5.74 -7.50 -14.94
N PRO A 28 5.74 -6.40 -15.73
CA PRO A 28 6.95 -5.94 -16.41
C PRO A 28 8.08 -5.63 -15.42
N MET A 29 9.23 -6.27 -15.61
CA MET A 29 10.42 -6.05 -14.76
C MET A 29 11.30 -4.89 -15.25
N TYR A 30 11.20 -4.55 -16.54
CA TYR A 30 12.04 -3.52 -17.15
C TYR A 30 11.22 -2.33 -17.63
N SER A 31 11.88 -1.18 -17.68
CA SER A 31 11.36 0.03 -18.26
C SER A 31 11.16 -0.10 -19.77
N SER A 32 10.24 0.70 -20.29
CA SER A 32 9.93 0.88 -21.70
C SER A 32 9.73 2.38 -21.99
N ALA A 33 9.54 2.72 -23.26
CA ALA A 33 9.22 4.10 -23.65
C ALA A 33 7.95 4.63 -22.96
N GLU A 34 6.98 3.74 -22.71
CA GLU A 34 5.66 4.08 -22.15
C GLU A 34 5.58 3.90 -20.64
N ASN A 35 6.39 3.01 -20.05
CA ASN A 35 6.39 2.75 -18.62
C ASN A 35 7.80 2.74 -18.03
N ARG A 36 8.08 3.65 -17.10
CA ARG A 36 9.39 3.78 -16.43
C ARG A 36 9.36 3.44 -14.94
N TRP A 37 8.18 3.18 -14.39
CA TRP A 37 7.97 3.05 -12.94
C TRP A 37 7.22 1.77 -12.60
N GLY A 38 7.67 1.07 -11.57
CA GLY A 38 6.86 0.07 -10.88
C GLY A 38 6.00 0.82 -9.87
N THR A 39 4.68 0.83 -10.08
CA THR A 39 3.74 1.56 -9.25
C THR A 39 2.82 0.60 -8.52
N HIS A 40 2.75 0.74 -7.20
CA HIS A 40 1.83 0.02 -6.34
C HIS A 40 0.87 1.01 -5.70
N THR A 41 -0.43 0.76 -5.82
CA THR A 41 -1.47 1.66 -5.33
C THR A 41 -2.24 1.00 -4.18
N ALA A 42 -2.27 1.65 -3.03
CA ALA A 42 -3.17 1.32 -1.93
C ALA A 42 -4.27 2.38 -1.86
N ARG A 43 -5.54 1.98 -1.95
CA ARG A 43 -6.68 2.90 -1.90
C ARG A 43 -7.34 2.92 -0.53
N CYS A 44 -7.73 4.10 -0.08
CA CYS A 44 -8.58 4.32 1.09
C CYS A 44 -9.95 4.78 0.60
N GLU A 45 -10.82 3.81 0.33
CA GLU A 45 -12.18 4.00 -0.21
C GLU A 45 -13.25 4.08 0.89
N VAL A 46 -12.84 4.13 2.16
CA VAL A 46 -13.72 4.36 3.30
C VAL A 46 -13.08 5.37 4.24
N PRO A 47 -13.87 6.25 4.90
CA PRO A 47 -13.37 7.10 5.97
C PRO A 47 -12.67 6.24 7.04
N SER A 48 -11.42 6.54 7.33
CA SER A 48 -10.57 5.75 8.22
C SER A 48 -9.78 6.67 9.16
N GLU A 49 -9.55 6.23 10.40
CA GLU A 49 -8.68 6.96 11.34
C GLU A 49 -7.20 6.70 11.07
N LEU A 50 -6.88 5.56 10.45
CA LEU A 50 -5.51 5.14 10.21
C LEU A 50 -5.41 4.23 8.99
N MET A 51 -4.52 4.58 8.07
CA MET A 51 -4.06 3.72 6.99
C MET A 51 -2.63 3.29 7.24
N ILE A 52 -2.37 1.98 7.28
CA ILE A 52 -1.01 1.42 7.37
C ILE A 52 -0.76 0.65 6.08
N VAL A 53 0.31 0.99 5.38
CA VAL A 53 0.73 0.26 4.17
C VAL A 53 2.14 -0.25 4.39
N ASP A 54 2.28 -1.56 4.29
CA ASP A 54 3.57 -2.25 4.30
C ASP A 54 3.90 -2.72 2.89
N MET A 55 5.08 -2.37 2.41
CA MET A 55 5.62 -2.81 1.14
C MET A 55 6.81 -3.72 1.38
N LEU A 56 6.82 -4.89 0.75
CA LEU A 56 7.88 -5.89 0.90
C LEU A 56 8.51 -6.12 -0.47
N PHE A 57 9.74 -5.63 -0.64
CA PHE A 57 10.51 -5.89 -1.85
C PHE A 57 11.48 -7.04 -1.60
N HIS A 58 11.48 -8.04 -2.48
CA HIS A 58 12.47 -9.12 -2.40
C HIS A 58 13.86 -8.50 -2.51
N ARG A 59 14.81 -8.95 -1.68
CA ARG A 59 16.16 -8.35 -1.60
C ARG A 59 16.93 -8.35 -2.92
N GLU A 60 16.58 -9.26 -3.83
CA GLU A 60 17.18 -9.35 -5.16
C GLU A 60 16.69 -8.25 -6.12
N LEU A 61 15.57 -7.59 -5.81
CA LEU A 61 15.06 -6.43 -6.56
C LEU A 61 15.78 -5.16 -6.12
N THR A 62 17.09 -5.09 -6.34
CA THR A 62 17.96 -4.00 -5.87
C THR A 62 17.53 -2.62 -6.37
N PHE A 63 16.90 -2.55 -7.54
CA PHE A 63 16.34 -1.32 -8.12
C PHE A 63 15.11 -0.77 -7.39
N ALA A 64 14.45 -1.58 -6.56
CA ALA A 64 13.22 -1.21 -5.85
C ALA A 64 13.47 -0.67 -4.42
N MET A 65 14.74 -0.48 -4.03
CA MET A 65 15.13 -0.21 -2.64
C MET A 65 15.05 1.26 -2.21
N ASP A 66 14.75 2.17 -3.14
CA ASP A 66 14.51 3.60 -2.85
C ASP A 66 13.14 4.06 -3.40
N PRO A 67 12.04 3.55 -2.82
CA PRO A 67 10.70 3.86 -3.29
C PRO A 67 10.26 5.28 -2.90
N ILE A 68 9.57 5.95 -3.82
CA ILE A 68 8.96 7.26 -3.66
C ILE A 68 7.48 7.07 -3.31
N VAL A 69 6.96 7.89 -2.40
CA VAL A 69 5.55 7.86 -2.00
C VAL A 69 4.84 9.14 -2.39
N GLU A 70 3.67 9.00 -2.99
CA GLU A 70 2.81 10.11 -3.39
C GLU A 70 1.35 9.81 -3.02
N LEU A 71 0.63 10.81 -2.54
CA LEU A 71 -0.79 10.69 -2.19
C LEU A 71 -1.63 11.47 -3.19
N TYR A 72 -2.73 10.89 -3.65
CA TYR A 72 -3.66 11.51 -4.59
C TYR A 72 -5.10 11.42 -4.08
N SER A 73 -5.89 12.45 -4.37
CA SER A 73 -7.35 12.43 -4.22
C SER A 73 -7.97 11.54 -5.29
N ASP A 74 -8.93 10.70 -4.87
CA ASP A 74 -9.67 9.79 -5.76
C ASP A 74 -11.14 10.21 -5.92
N VAL A 75 -11.50 11.43 -5.50
CA VAL A 75 -12.89 11.95 -5.44
C VAL A 75 -13.59 11.93 -6.81
N ALA A 76 -12.84 12.00 -7.91
CA ALA A 76 -13.40 12.16 -9.25
C ALA A 76 -13.56 10.86 -10.05
N GLY A 77 -13.12 9.70 -9.54
CA GLY A 77 -13.04 8.45 -10.32
C GLY A 77 -12.22 8.57 -11.61
N MET A 78 -11.50 9.69 -11.79
CA MET A 78 -10.56 9.92 -12.87
C MET A 78 -9.29 9.13 -12.54
N THR A 79 -8.69 8.48 -13.54
CA THR A 79 -7.43 7.73 -13.41
C THR A 79 -6.45 8.48 -12.50
N SER A 80 -6.21 7.89 -11.34
CA SER A 80 -5.96 8.52 -10.03
C SER A 80 -4.55 9.07 -9.83
N THR A 81 -3.90 9.58 -10.88
CA THR A 81 -2.46 9.92 -10.85
C THR A 81 -2.10 11.21 -11.58
N HIS A 82 -3.09 12.06 -11.86
CA HIS A 82 -2.82 13.36 -12.46
C HIS A 82 -2.20 14.31 -11.42
N VAL A 83 -1.19 15.11 -11.79
CA VAL A 83 -0.52 16.05 -10.87
C VAL A 83 -1.49 16.99 -10.12
N ARG A 84 -2.65 17.26 -10.70
CA ARG A 84 -3.72 18.11 -10.12
C ARG A 84 -4.45 17.47 -8.95
N THR A 85 -4.41 16.15 -8.81
CA THR A 85 -5.03 15.44 -7.68
C THR A 85 -4.03 15.13 -6.58
N LYS A 86 -2.75 15.50 -6.73
CA LYS A 86 -1.71 15.25 -5.73
C LYS A 86 -2.02 16.03 -4.46
N LEU A 87 -2.08 15.31 -3.34
CA LEU A 87 -2.28 15.85 -2.01
C LEU A 87 -0.93 16.03 -1.31
N HIS A 88 -0.91 16.93 -0.33
CA HIS A 88 0.22 17.02 0.57
C HIS A 88 0.26 15.76 1.45
N LEU A 89 1.44 15.14 1.54
CA LEU A 89 1.72 14.01 2.41
C LEU A 89 2.86 14.42 3.34
N SER A 90 2.57 14.55 4.63
CA SER A 90 3.57 14.94 5.64
C SER A 90 4.25 13.71 6.24
N GLU A 91 3.59 12.56 6.17
CA GLU A 91 4.07 11.29 6.68
C GLU A 91 5.20 10.72 5.82
N GLN A 92 6.19 10.13 6.49
CA GLN A 92 7.38 9.60 5.85
C GLN A 92 7.27 8.10 5.67
N LEU A 93 7.82 7.60 4.56
CA LEU A 93 8.05 6.19 4.38
C LEU A 93 9.18 5.75 5.31
N MET A 94 8.89 4.83 6.20
CA MET A 94 9.87 4.21 7.10
C MET A 94 10.48 2.99 6.44
N ASP A 95 11.79 2.96 6.33
CA ASP A 95 12.53 1.74 6.03
C ASP A 95 12.65 0.88 7.29
N LEU A 96 12.00 -0.28 7.26
CA LEU A 96 12.02 -1.25 8.35
C LEU A 96 13.15 -2.27 8.20
N GLY A 97 13.90 -2.20 7.10
CA GLY A 97 15.03 -3.05 6.80
C GLY A 97 14.63 -4.51 6.57
N VAL A 98 15.60 -5.40 6.81
CA VAL A 98 15.43 -6.85 6.74
C VAL A 98 15.30 -7.40 8.15
N SER A 99 14.30 -8.25 8.36
CA SER A 99 14.02 -8.87 9.67
C SER A 99 13.58 -10.32 9.47
N ARG A 100 13.68 -11.13 10.52
CA ARG A 100 13.11 -12.49 10.53
C ARG A 100 11.60 -12.51 10.77
N THR A 101 11.07 -11.43 11.31
CA THR A 101 9.66 -11.35 11.68
C THR A 101 9.04 -10.03 11.24
N PRO A 102 7.74 -10.02 10.90
CA PRO A 102 7.01 -8.80 10.61
C PRO A 102 7.13 -7.75 11.73
N PRO A 103 7.15 -6.46 11.39
CA PRO A 103 7.17 -5.37 12.36
C PRO A 103 5.94 -5.46 13.28
N PRO A 104 6.07 -5.08 14.56
CA PRO A 104 4.92 -4.94 15.44
C PRO A 104 3.88 -3.97 14.84
N THR A 105 2.64 -4.43 14.78
CA THR A 105 1.50 -3.64 14.29
C THR A 105 0.36 -3.75 15.30
N PRO A 106 0.48 -3.13 16.48
CA PRO A 106 -0.49 -3.31 17.58
C PRO A 106 -1.92 -2.89 17.20
N GLN A 107 -2.07 -2.03 16.19
CA GLN A 107 -3.37 -1.63 15.63
C GLN A 107 -4.12 -2.79 14.97
N TYR A 108 -3.42 -3.87 14.62
CA TYR A 108 -3.96 -5.05 13.95
C TYR A 108 -3.47 -6.33 14.67
N THR A 109 -4.26 -6.83 15.62
CA THR A 109 -3.86 -7.93 16.53
C THR A 109 -3.36 -9.20 15.84
N ARG A 110 -3.86 -9.51 14.64
CA ARG A 110 -3.50 -10.71 13.87
C ARG A 110 -2.54 -10.45 12.71
N TYR A 111 -1.94 -9.25 12.65
CA TYR A 111 -1.06 -8.85 11.54
C TYR A 111 0.10 -9.83 11.33
N ARG A 112 0.76 -10.23 12.41
CA ARG A 112 1.87 -11.20 12.35
C ARG A 112 1.41 -12.54 11.75
N ALA A 113 0.33 -13.11 12.27
CA ALA A 113 -0.20 -14.38 11.78
C ALA A 113 -0.63 -14.30 10.31
N MET A 114 -1.20 -13.16 9.88
CA MET A 114 -1.54 -12.90 8.49
C MET A 114 -0.30 -12.87 7.59
N MET A 115 0.77 -12.19 8.02
CA MET A 115 2.02 -12.12 7.27
C MET A 115 2.73 -13.47 7.19
N GLU A 116 2.75 -14.23 8.29
CA GLU A 116 3.30 -15.59 8.31
C GLU A 116 2.54 -16.51 7.34
N TRP A 117 1.20 -16.46 7.36
CA TRP A 117 0.36 -17.19 6.43
C TRP A 117 0.58 -16.79 4.97
N LEU A 118 0.76 -15.49 4.69
CA LEU A 118 1.06 -14.99 3.35
C LEU A 118 2.40 -15.53 2.84
N MET A 119 3.44 -15.49 3.68
CA MET A 119 4.79 -15.95 3.33
C MET A 119 4.81 -17.46 3.04
N ASP A 120 4.15 -18.26 3.89
CA ASP A 120 3.97 -19.71 3.69
C ASP A 120 3.25 -20.00 2.37
N ARG A 121 2.16 -19.30 2.08
CA ARG A 121 1.39 -19.45 0.84
C ARG A 121 2.19 -19.09 -0.42
N MET A 122 3.13 -18.15 -0.30
CA MET A 122 3.99 -17.70 -1.40
C MET A 122 5.28 -18.53 -1.51
N GLY A 123 5.58 -19.40 -0.55
CA GLY A 123 6.80 -20.20 -0.54
C GLY A 123 8.08 -19.41 -0.24
N HIS A 124 7.96 -18.25 0.41
CA HIS A 124 9.10 -17.39 0.76
C HIS A 124 9.23 -17.20 2.27
N LYS A 125 10.41 -16.75 2.72
CA LYS A 125 10.60 -16.33 4.11
C LYS A 125 10.50 -14.82 4.21
N TYR A 126 10.01 -14.33 5.35
CA TYR A 126 9.94 -12.89 5.61
C TYR A 126 11.34 -12.23 5.52
N GLU A 127 12.40 -12.95 5.93
CA GLU A 127 13.78 -12.45 5.85
C GLU A 127 14.28 -12.24 4.42
N ASP A 128 13.61 -12.79 3.41
CA ASP A 128 13.99 -12.58 2.00
C ASP A 128 13.63 -11.17 1.50
N PHE A 129 12.83 -10.42 2.28
CA PHE A 129 12.31 -9.11 1.90
C PHE A 129 12.91 -7.98 2.74
N ARG A 130 13.10 -6.82 2.09
CA ARG A 130 13.23 -5.53 2.77
C ARG A 130 11.85 -4.91 2.88
N ALA A 131 11.48 -4.51 4.09
CA ALA A 131 10.17 -3.96 4.37
C ALA A 131 10.21 -2.43 4.47
N PHE A 132 9.19 -1.79 3.93
CA PHE A 132 8.91 -0.37 4.07
C PHE A 132 7.52 -0.19 4.64
N ARG A 133 7.29 0.85 5.44
CA ARG A 133 5.99 1.14 6.02
C ARG A 133 5.70 2.63 6.01
N ILE A 134 4.48 2.99 5.63
CA ILE A 134 3.94 4.32 5.88
C ILE A 134 2.65 4.20 6.67
N LYS A 135 2.45 5.15 7.58
CA LYS A 135 1.26 5.27 8.42
C LYS A 135 0.70 6.66 8.19
N ILE A 136 -0.56 6.75 7.78
CA ILE A 136 -1.25 8.02 7.52
C ILE A 136 -2.42 8.09 8.49
N ALA A 137 -2.38 9.08 9.38
CA ALA A 137 -3.47 9.33 10.31
C ALA A 137 -4.54 10.14 9.60
N TYR A 138 -5.79 9.71 9.70
CA TYR A 138 -6.94 10.36 9.05
C TYR A 138 -6.69 10.65 7.55
N PRO A 139 -6.40 9.63 6.72
CA PRO A 139 -6.22 9.83 5.29
C PRO A 139 -7.42 10.57 4.68
N ALA A 140 -7.16 11.51 3.78
CA ALA A 140 -8.22 12.16 3.04
C ALA A 140 -9.07 11.10 2.32
N PHE A 141 -10.38 11.35 2.20
CA PHE A 141 -11.31 10.36 1.66
C PHE A 141 -12.02 10.88 0.39
N PRO A 142 -12.07 10.08 -0.69
CA PRO A 142 -11.24 8.90 -0.98
C PRO A 142 -9.83 9.30 -1.43
N THR A 143 -8.85 8.43 -1.17
CA THR A 143 -7.45 8.64 -1.59
C THR A 143 -6.82 7.39 -2.19
N ALA A 144 -5.82 7.64 -3.04
CA ALA A 144 -4.91 6.64 -3.57
C ALA A 144 -3.48 6.99 -3.13
N LEU A 145 -2.87 6.09 -2.35
CA LEU A 145 -1.46 6.15 -2.00
C LEU A 145 -0.66 5.36 -3.03
N GLU A 146 0.26 6.01 -3.71
CA GLU A 146 1.17 5.37 -4.66
C GLU A 146 2.56 5.22 -4.07
N ILE A 147 3.11 4.02 -4.20
CA ILE A 147 4.49 3.71 -3.88
C ILE A 147 5.15 3.31 -5.20
N LYS A 148 6.16 4.07 -5.61
CA LYS A 148 6.81 3.97 -6.92
C LYS A 148 8.28 3.70 -6.79
N HIS A 149 8.83 2.87 -7.66
CA HIS A 149 10.26 2.69 -7.81
C HIS A 149 10.64 2.72 -9.30
N PRO A 150 11.86 3.18 -9.66
CA PRO A 150 12.29 3.13 -11.04
C PRO A 150 12.37 1.66 -11.50
N LEU A 151 12.00 1.41 -12.76
CA LEU A 151 12.28 0.13 -13.40
C LEU A 151 13.65 0.19 -14.08
N PRO A 152 14.48 -0.86 -13.99
CA PRO A 152 15.76 -0.94 -14.70
C PRO A 152 15.55 -0.91 -16.22
N SER A 153 16.56 -0.51 -16.99
CA SER A 153 16.53 -0.75 -18.44
C SER A 153 16.90 -2.21 -18.73
N ARG A 154 16.50 -2.74 -19.90
CA ARG A 154 16.93 -4.09 -20.33
C ARG A 154 18.43 -4.19 -20.62
N GLU A 155 19.13 -3.06 -20.69
CA GLU A 155 20.56 -3.00 -20.98
C GLU A 155 21.41 -3.01 -19.70
N ASP A 156 20.79 -2.81 -18.53
CA ASP A 156 21.46 -2.73 -17.22
C ASP A 156 21.59 -4.11 -16.51
N ASP A 157 21.14 -5.19 -17.15
CA ASP A 157 21.04 -6.56 -16.60
C ASP A 157 21.94 -7.53 -17.39
#